data_AF-X1SRT8-F1
#
_entry.id   AF-X1SRT8-F1
#
_cell.length_a   1.000
_cell.length_b   1.000
_cell.length_c   1.000
_cell.angle_alpha   90.00
_cell.angle_beta   90.00
_cell.angle_gamma   90.00
#
_symmetry.space_group_name_H-M   'P 1'
#
loop_
_entity.id
_entity.type
_entity.pdbx_description
1 polymer ?
#
loop_
_entity_poly.entity_id
_entity_poly.type
_entity_poly.pdbx_seq_one_letter_code
_entity_poly.pdbx_strand_id
1 'polypeptide(L)'
;MGKKKGSNSPALTEAQKLQAKKDAFTRVVPQRVDNAIKAIRLVSQCASPNYSSTDIQKQAIIVAIENEVKLLKEFFKGNGKQSGGFKLPD
;
A
#
# COMPACT_ATOMS: atom_id res chain seq x y z
N MET A 1 4.82 50.57 -12.54
CA MET A 1 5.89 50.01 -11.68
C MET A 1 5.28 48.90 -10.81
N GLY A 2 5.59 47.63 -11.06
CA GLY A 2 5.14 46.51 -10.24
C GLY A 2 6.31 45.57 -9.98
N LYS A 3 6.91 45.65 -8.79
CA LYS A 3 8.04 44.79 -8.41
C LYS A 3 7.53 43.35 -8.24
N LYS A 4 7.90 42.45 -9.15
CA LYS A 4 7.78 41.00 -8.93
C LYS A 4 8.65 40.63 -7.73
N LYS A 5 8.02 40.29 -6.59
CA LYS A 5 8.71 39.65 -5.45
C LYS A 5 9.22 38.30 -5.94
N GLY A 6 10.53 38.20 -6.17
CA GLY A 6 11.21 36.92 -6.32
C GLY A 6 11.08 36.16 -5.00
N SER A 7 10.34 35.05 -5.02
CA SER A 7 10.28 34.11 -3.90
C SER A 7 11.61 33.35 -3.84
N ASN A 8 12.60 33.94 -3.15
CA ASN A 8 13.87 33.27 -2.87
C ASN A 8 13.68 32.44 -1.59
N SER A 9 12.98 31.32 -1.69
CA SER A 9 12.92 30.35 -0.61
C SER A 9 14.30 29.67 -0.50
N PRO A 10 14.93 29.64 0.69
CA PRO A 10 16.24 29.01 0.85
C PRO A 10 16.16 27.52 0.49
N ALA A 11 17.12 27.05 -0.32
CA ALA A 11 17.24 25.65 -0.64
C ALA A 11 17.46 24.84 0.66
N LEU A 12 16.61 23.85 0.91
CA LEU A 12 16.71 22.98 2.08
C LEU A 12 18.05 22.24 2.08
N THR A 13 18.67 22.13 3.25
CA THR A 13 19.88 21.32 3.43
C THR A 13 19.57 19.84 3.24
N GLU A 14 20.58 19.01 2.93
CA GLU A 14 20.39 17.56 2.76
C GLU A 14 19.79 16.88 4.01
N ALA A 15 20.15 17.36 5.20
CA ALA A 15 19.57 16.90 6.47
C ALA A 15 18.08 17.24 6.58
N GLN A 16 17.67 18.45 6.16
CA GLN A 16 16.27 18.87 6.16
C GLN A 16 15.45 18.07 5.13
N LYS A 17 16.02 17.77 3.96
CA LYS A 17 15.38 16.90 2.96
C LYS A 17 15.17 15.49 3.49
N LEU A 18 16.17 14.92 4.19
CA LEU A 18 16.06 13.61 4.79
C LEU A 18 14.96 13.57 5.86
N GLN A 19 14.90 14.59 6.72
CA GLN A 19 13.87 14.67 7.75
C GLN A 19 12.48 14.79 7.13
N ALA A 20 12.30 15.64 6.12
CA ALA A 20 11.02 15.78 5.42
C ALA A 20 10.53 14.45 4.80
N LYS A 21 11.45 13.63 4.26
CA LYS A 21 11.11 12.29 3.75
C LYS A 21 10.66 11.35 4.86
N LYS A 22 11.34 11.35 6.01
CA LYS A 22 10.94 10.56 7.19
C LYS A 22 9.59 10.99 7.74
N ASP A 23 9.34 12.28 7.84
CA ASP A 23 8.08 12.82 8.34
C ASP A 23 6.91 12.48 7.38
N ALA A 24 7.15 12.58 6.08
CA ALA A 24 6.19 12.15 5.06
C ALA A 24 5.87 10.65 5.18
N PHE A 25 6.89 9.80 5.41
CA PHE A 25 6.71 8.38 5.63
C PHE A 25 5.85 8.12 6.88
N THR A 26 6.22 8.71 8.01
CA THR A 26 5.49 8.56 9.29
C THR A 26 4.03 9.02 9.18
N ARG A 27 3.74 10.03 8.36
CA ARG A 27 2.37 10.51 8.13
C ARG A 27 1.55 9.55 7.27
N VAL A 28 2.16 8.94 6.25
CA VAL A 28 1.43 8.21 5.20
C VAL A 28 1.28 6.73 5.54
N VAL A 29 2.28 6.13 6.16
CA VAL A 29 2.32 4.68 6.42
C VAL A 29 1.17 4.20 7.31
N PRO A 30 0.83 4.85 8.45
CA PRO A 30 -0.25 4.40 9.32
C PRO A 30 -1.57 4.28 8.57
N GLN A 31 -1.94 5.32 7.81
CA GLN A 31 -3.17 5.34 7.03
C GLN A 31 -3.20 4.22 5.96
N ARG A 32 -2.07 3.96 5.31
CA ARG A 32 -1.98 2.89 4.29
C ARG A 32 -2.10 1.50 4.92
N VAL A 33 -1.45 1.27 6.06
CA VAL A 33 -1.53 0.01 6.80
C VAL A 33 -2.96 -0.21 7.31
N ASP A 34 -3.59 0.80 7.88
CA ASP A 34 -4.98 0.72 8.34
C ASP A 34 -5.94 0.38 7.20
N ASN A 35 -5.76 0.99 6.03
CA ASN A 35 -6.58 0.68 4.86
C ASN A 35 -6.38 -0.76 4.39
N ALA A 36 -5.15 -1.28 4.42
CA ALA A 36 -4.87 -2.68 4.08
C ALA A 36 -5.54 -3.64 5.09
N ILE A 37 -5.44 -3.35 6.39
CA ILE A 37 -6.10 -4.14 7.44
C ILE A 37 -7.62 -4.15 7.24
N LYS A 38 -8.22 -2.98 6.96
CA LYS A 38 -9.66 -2.87 6.68
C LYS A 38 -10.06 -3.70 5.45
N ALA A 39 -9.28 -3.65 4.37
CA ALA A 39 -9.54 -4.45 3.18
C ALA A 39 -9.50 -5.96 3.46
N ILE A 40 -8.50 -6.44 4.21
CA ILE A 40 -8.40 -7.85 4.61
C ILE A 40 -9.63 -8.27 5.42
N ARG A 41 -10.07 -7.44 6.37
CA ARG A 41 -11.29 -7.71 7.15
C ARG A 41 -12.54 -7.81 6.28
N LEU A 42 -12.67 -6.97 5.24
CA LEU A 42 -13.77 -7.05 4.29
C LEU A 42 -13.74 -8.37 3.51
N VAL A 43 -12.54 -8.82 3.08
CA VAL A 43 -12.42 -10.14 2.44
C VAL A 43 -12.83 -11.27 3.38
N SER A 44 -12.51 -11.19 4.68
CA SER A 44 -12.99 -12.18 5.65
C SER A 44 -14.51 -12.25 5.75
N GLN A 45 -15.23 -11.14 5.48
CA GLN A 45 -16.70 -11.15 5.46
C GLN A 45 -17.28 -11.91 4.26
N CYS A 46 -16.48 -12.19 3.22
CA CYS A 46 -16.89 -13.07 2.12
C CYS A 46 -17.06 -14.54 2.57
N ALA A 47 -16.52 -14.91 3.74
CA ALA A 47 -16.79 -16.20 4.37
C ALA A 47 -18.12 -16.23 5.16
N SER A 48 -18.89 -15.15 5.14
CA SER A 48 -20.21 -15.10 5.78
C SER A 48 -21.20 -16.04 5.10
N PRO A 49 -22.22 -16.54 5.84
CA PRO A 49 -23.26 -17.41 5.28
C PRO A 49 -24.12 -16.77 4.19
N ASN A 50 -23.97 -15.46 3.96
CA ASN A 50 -24.66 -14.73 2.90
C ASN A 50 -24.13 -15.06 1.50
N TYR A 51 -22.96 -15.69 1.40
CA TYR A 51 -22.33 -16.06 0.14
C TYR A 51 -22.12 -17.57 0.08
N SER A 52 -22.35 -18.15 -1.10
CA SER A 52 -21.96 -19.52 -1.40
C SER A 52 -20.65 -19.50 -2.19
N SER A 53 -19.63 -20.16 -1.65
CA SER A 53 -18.32 -20.27 -2.30
C SER A 53 -17.83 -21.72 -2.24
N THR A 54 -17.19 -22.17 -3.32
CA THR A 54 -16.53 -23.47 -3.35
C THR A 54 -15.22 -23.42 -2.58
N ASP A 55 -14.72 -24.56 -2.13
CA ASP A 55 -13.43 -24.61 -1.43
C ASP A 55 -12.27 -24.20 -2.36
N ILE A 56 -12.41 -24.42 -3.67
CA ILE A 56 -11.47 -23.94 -4.70
C ILE A 56 -11.42 -22.41 -4.70
N GLN A 57 -12.58 -21.74 -4.67
CA GLN A 57 -12.66 -20.28 -4.65
C GLN A 57 -12.09 -19.70 -3.34
N LYS A 58 -12.40 -20.31 -2.19
CA LYS A 58 -11.84 -19.91 -0.89
C LYS A 58 -10.31 -20.00 -0.91
N GLN A 59 -9.78 -21.12 -1.39
CA GLN A 59 -8.34 -21.33 -1.48
C GLN A 59 -7.68 -20.34 -2.46
N ALA A 60 -8.29 -20.07 -3.61
CA ALA A 60 -7.78 -19.10 -4.57
C ALA A 60 -7.66 -17.69 -3.96
N ILE A 61 -8.65 -17.26 -3.18
CA ILE A 61 -8.64 -15.98 -2.47
C ILE A 61 -7.48 -15.91 -1.46
N ILE A 62 -7.31 -16.96 -0.64
CA ILE A 62 -6.24 -17.02 0.36
C ILE A 62 -4.87 -16.96 -0.32
N VAL A 63 -4.65 -17.81 -1.34
CA VAL A 63 -3.38 -17.87 -2.08
C VAL A 63 -3.04 -16.52 -2.72
N ALA A 64 -4.03 -15.82 -3.25
CA ALA A 64 -3.81 -14.50 -3.83
C ALA A 64 -3.31 -13.47 -2.79
N ILE A 65 -3.93 -13.43 -1.61
CA ILE A 65 -3.51 -12.54 -0.52
C ILE A 65 -2.11 -12.92 -0.04
N GLU A 66 -1.82 -14.22 0.13
CA GLU A 66 -0.50 -14.69 0.56
C GLU A 66 0.60 -14.31 -0.45
N ASN A 67 0.32 -14.41 -1.74
CA ASN A 67 1.26 -14.01 -2.79
C ASN A 67 1.53 -12.51 -2.74
N GLU A 68 0.51 -11.68 -2.51
CA GLU A 68 0.71 -10.24 -2.35
C GLU A 68 1.52 -9.91 -1.09
N VAL A 69 1.29 -10.63 0.02
CA VAL A 69 2.11 -10.48 1.23
C VAL A 69 3.56 -10.90 0.99
N LYS A 70 3.81 -11.94 0.18
CA LYS A 70 5.18 -12.33 -0.22
C LYS A 70 5.84 -11.20 -1.02
N LEU A 71 5.16 -10.64 -2.02
CA LEU A 71 5.66 -9.51 -2.81
C LEU A 71 5.94 -8.30 -1.92
N LEU A 72 5.04 -7.96 -1.00
CA LEU A 72 5.24 -6.89 -0.03
C LEU A 72 6.53 -7.09 0.77
N LYS A 73 6.78 -8.32 1.25
CA LYS A 73 8.05 -8.65 1.94
C LYS A 73 9.26 -8.48 1.03
N GLU A 74 9.17 -8.84 -0.25
CA GLU A 74 10.25 -8.66 -1.22
C GLU A 74 10.54 -7.18 -1.50
N PHE A 75 9.50 -6.33 -1.60
CA PHE A 75 9.66 -4.88 -1.72
C PHE A 75 10.41 -4.28 -0.51
N PHE A 76 10.06 -4.68 0.71
CA PHE A 76 10.77 -4.23 1.91
C PHE A 76 12.21 -4.77 2.01
N LYS A 77 12.51 -5.88 1.35
CA LYS A 77 13.89 -6.40 1.21
C LYS A 77 14.69 -5.74 0.07
N GLY A 78 14.07 -4.86 -0.71
CA GLY A 78 14.70 -4.18 -1.86
C GLY A 78 14.69 -4.98 -3.17
N ASN A 79 13.95 -6.08 -3.24
CA ASN A 79 13.93 -7.02 -4.38
C ASN A 79 12.65 -6.94 -5.24
N GLY A 80 11.74 -6.00 -4.96
CA GLY A 80 10.40 -6.01 -5.53
C GLY A 80 10.31 -5.56 -7.00
N LYS A 81 9.55 -6.31 -7.81
CA LYS A 81 9.05 -5.90 -9.14
C LYS A 81 7.54 -5.65 -9.04
N GLN A 82 7.01 -4.66 -9.77
CA GLN A 82 5.55 -4.43 -9.81
C GLN A 82 4.84 -5.66 -10.39
N SER A 83 3.90 -6.24 -9.64
CA SER A 83 3.08 -7.38 -10.06
C SER A 83 1.65 -6.93 -10.38
N GLY A 84 1.02 -7.59 -11.36
CA GLY A 84 -0.35 -7.33 -11.81
C GLY A 84 -1.43 -7.89 -10.87
N GLY A 85 -2.67 -7.40 -11.02
CA GLY A 85 -3.79 -7.67 -10.11
C GLY A 85 -4.38 -9.10 -10.16
N PHE A 86 -5.08 -9.48 -9.09
CA PHE A 86 -5.73 -10.79 -8.90
C PHE A 86 -7.01 -10.98 -9.76
N LYS A 87 -7.27 -12.22 -10.18
CA LYS A 87 -8.52 -12.67 -10.83
C LYS A 87 -8.95 -14.04 -10.28
N LEU A 88 -10.26 -14.25 -10.16
CA LEU A 88 -10.84 -15.53 -9.75
C LEU A 88 -10.82 -16.54 -10.92
N PRO A 89 -10.55 -17.83 -10.65
CA PRO A 89 -10.73 -18.90 -11.62
C PRO A 89 -12.22 -19.22 -11.84
N ASP A 90 -12.55 -19.69 -13.05
CA ASP A 90 -13.90 -20.12 -13.46
C ASP A 90 -14.39 -21.39 -12.72
#